data_AF-A0AAJ2AY71-F1
#
_entry.id   AF-A0AAJ2AY71-F1
#
_cell.length_a   1.000
_cell.length_b   1.000
_cell.length_c   1.000
_cell.angle_alpha   90.00
_cell.angle_beta   90.00
_cell.angle_gamma   90.00
#
_symmetry.space_group_name_H-M   'P 1'
#
loop_
_entity.id
_entity.type
_entity.pdbx_description
1 polymer ?
#
loop_
_entity_poly.entity_id
_entity_poly.type
_entity_poly.pdbx_seq_one_letter_code
_entity_poly.pdbx_strand_id
1 'polypeptide(L)'
;MEPMQVQAYVLAPVVTVFRRGRAKGRQVVTNEPSPVHTTAYGVRRKSNLHGTDVGVEVLAFIPPNARSWVGKRSKAWVDEEHAWIGCLIRDNKKTLAAFLESGDQEWLAADAPMPAKQGDAA
;
A
#
# COMPACT_ATOMS: atom_id res chain seq x y z
N MET A 1 -14.18 5.30 -11.53
CA MET A 1 -14.70 4.42 -10.46
C MET A 1 -15.14 5.27 -9.27
N GLU A 2 -15.97 4.75 -8.36
CA GLU A 2 -16.22 5.41 -7.07
C GLU A 2 -15.16 4.97 -6.04
N PRO A 3 -14.83 5.80 -5.03
CA PRO A 3 -13.97 5.39 -3.92
C PRO A 3 -14.51 4.16 -3.20
N MET A 4 -13.62 3.22 -2.84
CA MET A 4 -14.01 1.92 -2.28
C MET A 4 -13.22 1.58 -1.01
N GLN A 5 -13.85 0.89 -0.07
CA GLN A 5 -13.18 0.39 1.13
C GLN A 5 -12.38 -0.87 0.80
N VAL A 6 -11.10 -0.88 1.17
CA VAL A 6 -10.18 -2.00 0.93
C VAL A 6 -9.33 -2.29 2.17
N GLN A 7 -8.87 -3.54 2.25
CA GLN A 7 -7.80 -3.94 3.12
C GLN A 7 -6.49 -3.95 2.32
N ALA A 8 -5.68 -2.93 2.53
CA ALA A 8 -4.38 -2.77 1.89
C ALA A 8 -3.24 -3.08 2.87
N TYR A 9 -2.02 -3.24 2.37
CA TYR A 9 -0.88 -3.68 3.18
C TYR A 9 0.25 -2.67 3.14
N VAL A 10 0.73 -2.31 4.32
CA VAL A 10 1.92 -1.48 4.54
C VAL A 10 2.98 -2.30 5.27
N LEU A 11 4.25 -1.96 5.11
CA LEU A 11 5.34 -2.70 5.73
C LEU A 11 5.64 -2.14 7.12
N ALA A 12 4.99 -2.69 8.15
CA ALA A 12 5.17 -2.24 9.53
C ALA A 12 6.46 -2.84 10.12
N PRO A 13 7.24 -2.05 10.90
CA PRO A 13 8.41 -2.56 11.59
C PRO A 13 7.99 -3.44 12.78
N VAL A 14 8.42 -4.69 12.78
CA VAL A 14 8.27 -5.65 13.88
C VAL A 14 9.62 -5.85 14.55
N VAL A 15 9.69 -5.60 15.85
CA VAL A 15 10.91 -5.78 16.65
C VAL A 15 10.88 -7.18 17.25
N THR A 16 11.68 -8.08 16.71
CA THR A 16 11.88 -9.41 17.28
C THR A 16 13.07 -9.41 18.21
N VAL A 17 12.84 -9.82 19.47
CA VAL A 17 13.91 -9.95 20.47
C VAL A 17 14.35 -11.41 20.55
N PHE A 18 15.54 -11.71 20.03
CA PHE A 18 16.12 -13.03 20.18
C PHE A 18 16.88 -13.11 21.50
N ARG A 19 16.39 -13.94 22.44
CA ARG A 19 17.15 -14.33 23.63
C ARG A 19 17.69 -15.75 23.43
N ARG A 20 19.01 -15.89 23.31
CA ARG A 20 19.69 -17.20 23.29
C ARG A 20 20.55 -17.34 24.55
N GLY A 21 20.06 -18.08 25.53
CA GLY A 21 20.79 -18.36 26.78
C GLY A 21 21.11 -17.11 27.61
N ARG A 22 22.30 -17.07 28.23
CA ARG A 22 22.78 -15.95 29.09
C ARG A 22 23.30 -14.73 28.33
N ALA A 23 23.24 -14.71 27.00
CA ALA A 23 23.73 -13.58 26.20
C ALA A 23 22.73 -12.41 26.16
N LYS A 24 23.25 -11.17 26.12
CA LYS A 24 22.45 -9.95 25.86
C LYS A 24 21.60 -10.17 24.61
N GLY A 25 20.28 -10.03 24.75
CA GLY A 25 19.34 -10.28 23.65
C GLY A 25 19.64 -9.40 22.44
N ARG A 26 19.67 -9.99 21.25
CA ARG A 26 19.81 -9.27 19.99
C ARG A 26 18.41 -8.83 19.54
N GLN A 27 18.21 -7.53 19.37
CA GLN A 27 17.00 -7.00 18.73
C GLN A 27 17.22 -7.01 17.23
N VAL A 28 16.24 -7.53 16.49
CA VAL A 28 16.19 -7.50 15.04
C VAL A 28 14.89 -6.81 14.65
N VAL A 29 14.99 -5.75 13.83
CA VAL A 29 13.83 -5.08 13.26
C VAL A 29 13.60 -5.65 11.87
N THR A 30 12.46 -6.29 11.67
CA THR A 30 11.99 -6.80 10.37
C THR A 30 10.80 -5.97 9.91
N ASN A 31 10.58 -5.87 8.60
CA ASN A 31 9.40 -5.22 8.06
C ASN A 31 8.41 -6.30 7.63
N GLU A 32 7.24 -6.33 8.25
CA GLU A 32 6.19 -7.31 7.96
C GLU A 32 4.97 -6.64 7.33
N PRO A 33 4.29 -7.27 6.36
CA PRO A 33 3.04 -6.77 5.82
C PRO A 33 1.97 -6.67 6.92
N SER A 34 1.52 -5.46 7.21
CA SER A 34 0.47 -5.16 8.17
C SER A 34 -0.77 -4.65 7.44
N PRO A 35 -1.96 -5.22 7.71
CA PRO A 35 -3.19 -4.80 7.04
C PRO A 35 -3.67 -3.46 7.58
N VAL A 36 -4.15 -2.61 6.68
CA VAL A 36 -4.75 -1.32 6.96
C VAL A 36 -6.08 -1.24 6.21
N HIS A 37 -7.16 -1.00 6.95
CA HIS A 37 -8.47 -0.74 6.37
C HIS A 37 -8.53 0.74 5.99
N THR A 38 -8.80 1.01 4.72
CA THR A 38 -8.78 2.37 4.20
C THR A 38 -9.58 2.52 2.91
N THR A 39 -9.77 3.76 2.50
CA THR A 39 -10.44 4.13 1.26
C THR A 39 -9.41 4.17 0.11
N ALA A 40 -9.72 3.46 -0.97
CA ALA A 40 -8.99 3.49 -2.22
C ALA A 40 -9.71 4.35 -3.26
N TYR A 41 -8.95 5.24 -3.88
CA TYR A 41 -9.35 6.16 -4.95
C TYR A 41 -8.87 5.68 -6.33
N GLY A 42 -8.10 4.61 -6.37
CA GLY A 42 -7.58 4.06 -7.60
C GLY A 42 -7.11 2.63 -7.40
N VAL A 43 -7.12 1.87 -8.49
CA VAL A 43 -6.66 0.47 -8.53
C VAL A 43 -5.87 0.30 -9.82
N ARG A 44 -4.69 -0.31 -9.74
CA ARG A 44 -3.90 -0.66 -10.93
C ARG A 44 -3.28 -2.04 -10.82
N ARG A 45 -3.09 -2.69 -11.96
CA ARG A 45 -2.43 -4.00 -12.03
C ARG A 45 -0.93 -3.82 -11.80
N LYS A 46 -0.35 -4.73 -11.03
CA LYS A 46 1.10 -4.75 -10.80
C LYS A 46 1.78 -5.57 -11.91
N SER A 47 2.70 -4.95 -12.64
CA SER A 47 3.39 -5.59 -13.78
C SER A 47 4.51 -6.56 -13.35
N ASN A 48 5.04 -6.43 -12.14
CA ASN A 48 6.09 -7.31 -11.62
C ASN A 48 5.53 -8.39 -10.68
N LEU A 49 4.98 -9.46 -11.28
CA LEU A 49 4.56 -10.69 -10.60
C LEU A 49 5.78 -11.61 -10.36
N HIS A 50 6.69 -11.21 -9.46
CA HIS A 50 7.64 -12.15 -8.89
C HIS A 50 7.12 -12.66 -7.53
N GLY A 51 6.29 -13.69 -7.61
CA GLY A 51 6.12 -14.70 -6.54
C GLY A 51 5.47 -14.24 -5.24
N THR A 52 4.86 -13.07 -5.18
CA THR A 52 4.07 -12.64 -4.01
C THR A 52 2.66 -12.29 -4.47
N ASP A 53 1.65 -12.84 -3.79
CA ASP A 53 0.20 -12.73 -4.03
C ASP A 53 -0.40 -11.30 -4.02
N VAL A 54 0.41 -10.27 -4.23
CA VAL A 54 -0.01 -8.86 -4.39
C VAL A 54 -0.55 -8.68 -5.79
N GLY A 55 -1.84 -8.93 -5.95
CA GLY A 55 -2.51 -8.92 -7.25
C GLY A 55 -2.78 -7.54 -7.84
N VAL A 56 -2.83 -6.47 -7.03
CA VAL A 56 -3.01 -5.09 -7.49
C VAL A 56 -2.33 -4.09 -6.55
N GLU A 57 -2.10 -2.87 -7.04
CA GLU A 57 -1.81 -1.71 -6.19
C GLU A 57 -3.05 -0.82 -6.11
N VAL A 58 -3.27 -0.20 -4.96
CA VAL A 58 -4.39 0.71 -4.72
C VAL A 58 -3.86 2.07 -4.28
N LEU A 59 -4.44 3.14 -4.83
CA LEU A 59 -4.19 4.50 -4.40
C LEU A 59 -5.05 4.74 -3.16
N ALA A 60 -4.44 4.62 -1.98
CA ALA A 60 -5.17 4.61 -0.73
C ALA A 60 -4.77 5.76 0.19
N PHE A 61 -5.73 6.23 0.98
CA PHE A 61 -5.44 7.09 2.12
C PHE A 61 -4.63 6.30 3.16
N ILE A 62 -3.54 6.89 3.66
CA ILE A 62 -2.68 6.27 4.66
C ILE A 62 -2.96 6.93 6.02
N PRO A 63 -3.51 6.17 6.99
CA PRO A 63 -3.72 6.67 8.34
C PRO A 63 -2.43 7.25 8.95
N PRO A 64 -2.50 8.36 9.72
CA PRO A 64 -1.32 9.04 10.26
C PRO A 64 -0.32 8.12 10.98
N ASN A 65 -0.81 7.12 11.73
CA ASN A 65 0.01 6.13 12.43
C ASN A 65 0.78 5.20 11.48
N ALA A 66 0.26 4.94 10.28
CA ALA A 66 0.87 4.08 9.27
C ALA A 66 1.76 4.84 8.26
N ARG A 67 1.69 6.18 8.19
CA ARG A 67 2.49 6.98 7.23
C ARG A 67 3.99 6.80 7.41
N SER A 68 4.45 6.57 8.64
CA SER A 68 5.88 6.32 8.92
C SER A 68 6.39 4.99 8.34
N TRP A 69 5.48 4.04 8.05
CA TRP A 69 5.80 2.71 7.52
C TRP A 69 5.85 2.69 6.00
N VAL A 70 5.16 3.62 5.34
CA VAL A 70 5.24 3.85 3.90
C VAL A 70 6.42 4.79 3.65
N GLY A 71 7.58 4.22 3.30
CA GLY A 71 8.84 4.94 3.23
C GLY A 71 8.72 6.32 2.55
N LYS A 72 9.15 7.38 3.22
CA LYS A 72 8.99 8.80 2.79
C LYS A 72 9.60 9.14 1.43
N ARG A 73 10.57 8.35 0.95
CA ARG A 73 11.21 8.51 -0.36
C ARG A 73 10.70 7.51 -1.41
N SER A 74 9.67 6.74 -1.08
CA SER A 74 9.10 5.79 -2.03
C SER A 74 8.39 6.57 -3.14
N LYS A 75 8.55 6.10 -4.38
CA LYS A 75 7.76 6.57 -5.54
C LYS A 75 6.27 6.20 -5.42
N ALA A 76 5.85 5.70 -4.25
CA ALA A 76 4.50 5.27 -3.97
C ALA A 76 3.60 6.43 -3.55
N TRP A 77 4.15 7.44 -2.86
CA TRP A 77 3.40 8.62 -2.44
C TRP A 77 2.96 9.47 -3.65
N VAL A 78 1.71 9.88 -3.63
CA VAL A 78 1.11 10.82 -4.59
C VAL A 78 1.03 12.22 -3.97
N ASP A 79 0.64 12.28 -2.69
CA ASP A 79 0.66 13.49 -1.86
C ASP A 79 1.07 13.12 -0.40
N GLU A 80 0.78 13.98 0.59
CA GLU A 80 1.13 13.76 2.00
C GLU A 80 0.29 12.68 2.70
N GLU A 81 -0.82 12.27 2.11
CA GLU A 81 -1.82 11.40 2.72
C GLU A 81 -2.12 10.14 1.90
N HIS A 82 -1.84 10.15 0.59
CA HIS A 82 -2.20 9.10 -0.34
C HIS A 82 -0.99 8.47 -1.00
N ALA A 83 -1.00 7.14 -1.04
CA ALA A 83 0.05 6.36 -1.68
C ALA A 83 -0.49 5.13 -2.41
N TRP A 84 0.22 4.73 -3.46
CA TRP A 84 0.05 3.43 -4.11
C TRP A 84 0.64 2.32 -3.24
N ILE A 85 -0.24 1.51 -2.64
CA ILE A 85 0.18 0.42 -1.75
C ILE A 85 -0.34 -0.93 -2.25
N GLY A 86 0.32 -2.00 -1.83
CA GLY A 86 -0.04 -3.35 -2.21
C GLY A 86 -1.40 -3.75 -1.63
N CYS A 87 -2.23 -4.36 -2.46
CA CYS A 87 -3.53 -4.90 -2.05
C CYS A 87 -3.65 -6.34 -2.56
N LEU A 88 -3.97 -7.25 -1.65
CA LEU A 88 -4.13 -8.66 -1.97
C LEU A 88 -5.54 -8.87 -2.54
N ILE A 89 -5.64 -9.46 -3.74
CA ILE A 89 -6.92 -9.79 -4.37
C ILE A 89 -7.74 -10.71 -3.47
N ARG A 90 -7.09 -11.69 -2.82
CA ARG A 90 -7.76 -12.70 -2.00
C ARG A 90 -8.57 -12.10 -0.84
N ASP A 91 -8.09 -10.97 -0.29
CA ASP A 91 -8.70 -10.29 0.85
C ASP A 91 -9.75 -9.27 0.41
N ASN A 92 -9.77 -8.91 -0.88
CA ASN A 92 -10.63 -7.88 -1.47
C ASN A 92 -11.43 -8.37 -2.69
N LYS A 93 -11.67 -9.69 -2.81
CA LYS A 93 -12.24 -10.32 -4.02
C LYS A 93 -13.53 -9.66 -4.49
N LYS A 94 -14.46 -9.38 -3.57
CA LYS A 94 -15.77 -8.78 -3.90
C LYS A 94 -15.61 -7.35 -4.39
N THR A 95 -14.80 -6.55 -3.69
CA THR A 95 -14.57 -5.14 -4.00
C THR A 95 -13.86 -4.97 -5.35
N LEU A 96 -12.90 -5.84 -5.65
CA LEU A 96 -12.10 -5.77 -6.87
C LEU A 96 -12.69 -6.54 -8.05
N ALA A 97 -13.79 -7.29 -7.89
CA ALA A 97 -14.34 -8.17 -8.92
C ALA A 97 -14.57 -7.44 -10.25
N ALA A 98 -15.26 -6.30 -10.21
CA ALA A 98 -15.56 -5.51 -11.42
C ALA A 98 -14.28 -5.04 -12.14
N PHE A 99 -13.26 -4.59 -11.39
CA PHE A 99 -11.97 -4.21 -11.98
C PHE A 99 -11.25 -5.40 -12.61
N LEU A 100 -11.25 -6.55 -11.92
CA LEU A 100 -10.58 -7.75 -12.41
C LEU A 100 -11.24 -8.29 -13.69
N GLU A 101 -12.57 -8.29 -13.73
CA GLU A 101 -13.38 -8.72 -14.88
C GLU A 101 -13.26 -7.78 -16.08
N SER A 102 -13.11 -6.47 -15.85
CA SER A 102 -12.98 -5.49 -16.93
C SER A 102 -11.76 -5.70 -17.84
N GLY A 103 -10.69 -6.31 -17.32
CA GLY A 103 -9.42 -6.42 -18.02
C GLY A 103 -8.59 -5.13 -18.06
N ASP A 104 -9.11 -4.04 -17.51
CA ASP A 104 -8.42 -2.74 -17.49
C ASP A 104 -7.13 -2.79 -16.68
N GLN A 105 -6.16 -1.96 -17.08
CA GLN A 105 -4.88 -1.86 -16.38
C GLN A 105 -4.95 -0.98 -15.14
N GLU A 106 -5.77 0.07 -15.17
CA GLU A 106 -5.89 1.05 -14.11
C GLU A 106 -7.29 1.69 -14.11
N TRP A 107 -7.88 1.81 -12.93
CA TRP A 107 -9.06 2.63 -12.66
C TRP A 107 -8.70 3.72 -11.67
N LEU A 108 -9.18 4.94 -11.95
CA LEU A 108 -9.09 6.07 -11.04
C LEU A 108 -10.50 6.62 -10.75
N ALA A 109 -10.70 7.10 -9.53
CA ALA A 109 -11.87 7.87 -9.16
C ALA A 109 -11.80 9.27 -9.77
N ALA A 110 -12.97 9.88 -10.00
CA ALA A 110 -13.03 11.22 -10.60
C ALA A 110 -12.36 12.28 -9.70
N ASP A 111 -12.38 12.06 -8.39
CA ASP A 111 -11.78 12.88 -7.34
C ASP A 111 -10.45 12.30 -6.83
N ALA A 112 -9.83 11.38 -7.58
CA ALA A 112 -8.57 10.77 -7.15
C ALA A 112 -7.48 11.84 -6.93
N PRO A 113 -6.70 11.73 -5.83
CA PRO A 113 -5.61 12.65 -5.56
C PRO A 113 -4.59 12.56 -6.69
N MET A 114 -4.26 13.72 -7.25
CA MET A 114 -3.29 13.85 -8.33
C MET A 114 -1.91 14.15 -7.74
N PRO A 115 -0.82 13.67 -8.37
CA PRO A 115 0.51 14.07 -7.95
C PRO A 115 0.60 15.59 -8.00
N ALA A 116 1.06 16.20 -6.91
CA ALA A 116 1.31 17.63 -6.90
C ALA A 116 2.19 17.97 -8.11
N LYS A 117 1.71 18.84 -9.01
CA LYS A 117 2.55 19.36 -10.09
C LYS A 117 3.81 19.91 -9.43
N GLN A 118 4.97 19.36 -9.76
CA GLN A 118 6.24 20.02 -9.50
C GLN A 118 6.16 21.35 -10.24
N GLY A 119 5.75 22.40 -9.51
CA GLY A 119 5.78 23.75 -10.01
C GLY A 119 7.23 24.10 -10.30
N ASP A 120 7.45 24.63 -11.50
CA ASP A 120 8.66 25.33 -11.92
C ASP A 120 9.31 26.04 -10.74
N ALA A 121 10.51 25.60 -10.39
CA ALA A 121 11.42 26.41 -9.62
C ALA A 121 11.80 27.61 -10.51
N ALA A 122 11.16 28.74 -10.25
CA ALA A 122 11.55 30.05 -10.76
C ALA A 122 12.92 30.47 -10.21
#